data_AF-A0A536WNI8-F1
#
_entry.id   AF-A0A536WNI8-F1
#
_cell.length_a   1.000
_cell.length_b   1.000
_cell.length_c   1.000
_cell.angle_alpha   90.00
_cell.angle_beta   90.00
_cell.angle_gamma   90.00
#
_symmetry.space_group_name_H-M   'P 1'
#
loop_
_entity.id
_entity.type
_entity.pdbx_description
1 polymer ?
#
loop_
_entity_poly.entity_id
_entity_poly.type
_entity_poly.pdbx_seq_one_letter_code
_entity_poly.pdbx_strand_id
1 'polypeptide(L)'
;MGHSFMSSADWAIQDNNQDADQEFSFSWARRYFYRALTTPGVASAPDGRNEQWGRLFQTLGQVIHHLQDMTQPQHVRNDAHWDGASFLGDLTNVGFRHPSRFEKYSGFSNQGQAKVEEQLANGSFEAVFPKYRQVLRNARDFWTGSAGVADYTNANFVSQRTNFVADSAGRVLAHPDFSQPTPIRGADLSVVEAFGSDPVPPTIRQFCANVGVDQCTMTFYSSVVTDNLDGATLVNARSSTESVFDEDLRVVLRYSYLNETFGTSRIFALNQLNFAAVYPFLIPKAVNYSAGMLNYFFRGRISIAPPEAGVYAVADQSTENCPDHCGFRRIRAQITNSTPEEAMAGGLVSAIAKYHRNTCYRPDFEGTPPSLGCRTADEEISVSRPVLLESPLSSGERRELSFDFDTSIPINATDVFLQVLFEGTLGSEPHAVAMGTKDISEPTFITTYNDTDYVAMPKGCYKAEAIAANDALWNLLAPLCRDTSGGTRRVSAYCANVPLNVRYTGGPAEQPWVVAMERGADGDRRVPPRRLARFAMLADTASPVGMKLGFNNPPLYLPDDGALQFPIYELEERLDGSRVEGIYMPVRGVNAWESVAFIIDGTTGNVGSSCPQQADALMENERPPVPAAITGW
;
A
#
# COMPACT_ATOMS: atom_id res chain seq x y z
N MET A 1 6.39 -22.65 -40.56
CA MET A 1 6.27 -21.40 -39.78
C MET A 1 6.75 -21.72 -38.38
N GLY A 2 7.98 -21.34 -38.08
CA GLY A 2 8.62 -21.61 -36.78
C GLY A 2 8.25 -20.51 -35.79
N HIS A 3 7.04 -20.56 -35.25
CA HIS A 3 6.77 -19.85 -34.00
C HIS A 3 7.42 -20.70 -32.89
N SER A 4 8.49 -20.18 -32.28
CA SER A 4 8.96 -20.74 -31.01
C SER A 4 7.87 -20.44 -29.98
N PHE A 5 7.19 -21.46 -29.48
CA PHE A 5 6.30 -21.28 -28.34
C PHE A 5 7.16 -20.89 -27.14
N MET A 6 6.86 -19.76 -26.52
CA MET A 6 7.49 -19.33 -25.27
C MET A 6 7.12 -20.30 -24.14
N SER A 7 8.02 -20.50 -23.17
CA SER A 7 7.66 -21.25 -21.97
C SER A 7 6.64 -20.47 -21.13
N SER A 8 5.89 -21.18 -20.29
CA SER A 8 4.94 -20.56 -19.34
C SER A 8 5.60 -19.48 -18.49
N ALA A 9 6.82 -19.73 -18.01
CA ALA A 9 7.58 -18.76 -17.22
C ALA A 9 7.98 -17.52 -18.04
N ASP A 10 8.45 -17.70 -19.29
CA ASP A 10 8.86 -16.57 -20.14
C ASP A 10 7.66 -15.67 -20.47
N TRP A 11 6.50 -16.26 -20.76
CA TRP A 11 5.27 -15.53 -21.06
C TRP A 11 4.73 -14.81 -19.81
N ALA A 12 4.68 -15.49 -18.67
CA ALA A 12 4.10 -14.95 -17.45
C ALA A 12 4.98 -13.90 -16.77
N ILE A 13 6.31 -13.94 -16.96
CA ILE A 13 7.24 -13.04 -16.25
C ILE A 13 7.76 -11.92 -17.14
N GLN A 14 8.13 -12.25 -18.39
CA GLN A 14 8.71 -11.33 -19.38
C GLN A 14 10.04 -10.68 -18.95
N ASP A 15 10.88 -11.41 -18.21
CA ASP A 15 12.23 -11.03 -17.79
C ASP A 15 13.32 -11.25 -18.88
N ASN A 16 12.96 -11.79 -20.04
CA ASN A 16 13.88 -12.09 -21.15
C ASN A 16 13.63 -11.27 -22.45
N ASN A 17 12.78 -10.24 -22.40
CA ASN A 17 12.44 -9.32 -23.51
C ASN A 17 11.88 -9.99 -24.79
N GLN A 18 11.22 -11.15 -24.70
CA GLN A 18 10.84 -11.92 -25.90
C GLN A 18 9.52 -11.54 -26.58
N ASP A 19 8.70 -10.66 -26.02
CA ASP A 19 7.47 -10.24 -26.70
C ASP A 19 7.08 -8.81 -26.32
N ALA A 20 7.01 -7.89 -27.29
CA ALA A 20 6.68 -6.48 -27.04
C ALA A 20 5.16 -6.25 -26.90
N ASP A 21 4.35 -7.20 -27.37
CA ASP A 21 2.88 -7.04 -27.53
C ASP A 21 2.06 -7.71 -26.41
N GLN A 22 2.72 -8.41 -25.47
CA GLN A 22 2.07 -8.95 -24.28
C GLN A 22 1.93 -7.88 -23.19
N GLU A 23 0.72 -7.68 -22.65
CA GLU A 23 0.35 -6.67 -21.64
C GLU A 23 -0.04 -7.25 -20.26
N PHE A 24 0.05 -8.57 -20.06
CA PHE A 24 -0.40 -9.26 -18.83
C PHE A 24 0.67 -10.14 -18.17
N SER A 25 1.92 -9.69 -18.16
CA SER A 25 3.02 -10.34 -17.42
C SER A 25 3.20 -9.79 -16.01
N PHE A 26 4.00 -10.46 -15.18
CA PHE A 26 4.44 -9.99 -13.87
C PHE A 26 5.12 -8.61 -13.95
N SER A 27 5.90 -8.38 -15.00
CA SER A 27 6.53 -7.08 -15.27
C SER A 27 5.48 -6.00 -15.58
N TRP A 28 4.40 -6.33 -16.29
CA TRP A 28 3.28 -5.41 -16.51
C TRP A 28 2.45 -5.15 -15.27
N ALA A 29 2.21 -6.17 -14.43
CA ALA A 29 1.57 -5.98 -13.14
C ALA A 29 2.27 -4.89 -12.32
N ARG A 30 3.61 -4.85 -12.30
CA ARG A 30 4.38 -3.80 -11.61
C ARG A 30 4.13 -2.40 -12.18
N ARG A 31 4.09 -2.29 -13.51
CA ARG A 31 3.78 -1.02 -14.19
C ARG A 31 2.37 -0.56 -13.86
N TYR A 32 1.39 -1.47 -13.88
CA TYR A 32 0.02 -1.14 -13.49
C TYR A 32 -0.08 -0.76 -12.02
N PHE A 33 0.65 -1.43 -11.13
CA PHE A 33 0.69 -1.06 -9.71
C PHE A 33 1.28 0.34 -9.51
N TYR A 34 2.42 0.64 -10.15
CA TYR A 34 3.02 1.96 -10.12
C TYR A 34 2.06 3.05 -10.64
N ARG A 35 1.42 2.82 -11.80
CA ARG A 35 0.46 3.75 -12.39
C ARG A 35 -0.79 3.91 -11.53
N ALA A 36 -1.29 2.83 -10.94
CA ALA A 36 -2.43 2.88 -10.04
C ALA A 36 -2.18 3.75 -8.80
N LEU A 37 -0.92 3.91 -8.40
CA LEU A 37 -0.51 4.79 -7.29
C LEU A 37 -0.20 6.22 -7.74
N THR A 38 0.28 6.43 -8.96
CA THR A 38 0.89 7.71 -9.39
C THR A 38 0.11 8.47 -10.46
N THR A 39 -0.86 7.85 -11.15
CA THR A 39 -1.64 8.53 -12.19
C THR A 39 -2.47 9.66 -11.56
N PRO A 40 -2.20 10.94 -11.91
CA PRO A 40 -2.89 12.08 -11.33
C PRO A 40 -4.34 12.20 -11.84
N GLY A 41 -5.15 13.00 -11.15
CA GLY A 41 -6.54 13.27 -11.51
C GLY A 41 -7.55 12.37 -10.79
N VAL A 42 -8.79 12.37 -11.31
CA VAL A 42 -9.91 11.59 -10.74
C VAL A 42 -9.67 10.11 -10.97
N ALA A 43 -9.79 9.30 -9.91
CA ALA A 43 -9.49 7.88 -9.95
C ALA A 43 -10.27 7.09 -11.03
N SER A 44 -11.49 7.52 -11.35
CA SER A 44 -12.42 6.87 -12.29
C SER A 44 -12.29 7.31 -13.75
N ALA A 45 -11.36 8.21 -14.08
CA ALA A 45 -11.12 8.62 -15.47
C ALA A 45 -10.61 7.45 -16.34
N PRO A 46 -10.79 7.46 -17.67
CA PRO A 46 -10.13 6.52 -18.58
C PRO A 46 -8.62 6.55 -18.41
N ASP A 47 -7.97 5.37 -18.39
CA ASP A 47 -6.55 5.19 -18.02
C ASP A 47 -6.19 5.66 -16.60
N GLY A 48 -7.18 6.07 -15.80
CA GLY A 48 -7.06 6.53 -14.43
C GLY A 48 -6.78 5.40 -13.45
N ARG A 49 -6.60 5.76 -12.16
CA ARG A 49 -6.13 4.83 -11.13
C ARG A 49 -6.98 3.55 -11.02
N ASN A 50 -8.31 3.65 -11.13
CA ASN A 50 -9.21 2.49 -11.02
C ASN A 50 -9.02 1.49 -12.17
N GLU A 51 -8.77 1.97 -13.40
CA GLU A 51 -8.46 1.08 -14.52
C GLU A 51 -7.11 0.39 -14.30
N GLN A 52 -6.10 1.13 -13.84
CA GLN A 52 -4.78 0.55 -13.53
C GLN A 52 -4.85 -0.48 -12.40
N TRP A 53 -5.67 -0.25 -11.36
CA TRP A 53 -5.97 -1.26 -10.34
C TRP A 53 -6.63 -2.50 -10.94
N GLY A 54 -7.62 -2.33 -11.82
CA GLY A 54 -8.28 -3.44 -12.52
C GLY A 54 -7.28 -4.27 -13.34
N ARG A 55 -6.43 -3.60 -14.12
CA ARG A 55 -5.37 -4.23 -14.91
C ARG A 55 -4.36 -4.96 -14.03
N LEU A 56 -3.95 -4.37 -12.90
CA LEU A 56 -3.08 -5.05 -11.93
C LEU A 56 -3.68 -6.37 -11.47
N PHE A 57 -4.91 -6.36 -10.93
CA PHE A 57 -5.51 -7.57 -10.37
C PHE A 57 -5.82 -8.62 -11.42
N GLN A 58 -6.29 -8.20 -12.60
CA GLN A 58 -6.47 -9.09 -13.75
C GLN A 58 -5.14 -9.75 -14.15
N THR A 59 -4.05 -8.96 -14.22
CA THR A 59 -2.73 -9.45 -14.59
C THR A 59 -2.20 -10.44 -13.55
N LEU A 60 -2.30 -10.12 -12.25
CA LEU A 60 -1.89 -11.04 -11.19
C LEU A 60 -2.68 -12.35 -11.23
N GLY A 61 -3.99 -12.30 -11.53
CA GLY A 61 -4.81 -13.49 -11.73
C GLY A 61 -4.31 -14.36 -12.88
N GLN A 62 -3.92 -13.76 -14.01
CA GLN A 62 -3.34 -14.49 -15.15
C GLN A 62 -1.97 -15.10 -14.78
N VAL A 63 -1.08 -14.34 -14.15
CA VAL A 63 0.23 -14.83 -13.69
C VAL A 63 0.07 -16.01 -12.71
N ILE A 64 -0.89 -15.92 -11.79
CA ILE A 64 -1.21 -17.01 -10.85
C ILE A 64 -1.78 -18.23 -11.56
N HIS A 65 -2.64 -18.05 -12.55
CA HIS A 65 -3.18 -19.14 -13.35
C HIS A 65 -2.05 -19.97 -13.99
N HIS A 66 -1.01 -19.32 -14.51
CA HIS A 66 0.16 -20.03 -15.03
C HIS A 66 0.88 -20.89 -13.97
N LEU A 67 0.96 -20.46 -12.71
CA LEU A 67 1.50 -21.31 -11.62
C LEU A 67 0.60 -22.50 -11.33
N GLN A 68 -0.72 -22.30 -11.35
CA GLN A 68 -1.70 -23.37 -11.15
C GLN A 68 -1.59 -24.41 -12.27
N ASP A 69 -1.40 -23.98 -13.52
CA ASP A 69 -1.17 -24.87 -14.66
C ASP A 69 0.10 -25.70 -14.51
N MET A 70 1.14 -25.18 -13.86
CA MET A 70 2.35 -25.94 -13.56
C MET A 70 2.15 -26.99 -12.46
N THR A 71 0.97 -27.06 -11.82
CA THR A 71 0.56 -28.18 -10.96
C THR A 71 -0.17 -29.29 -11.73
N GLN A 72 -0.27 -29.16 -13.05
CA GLN A 72 -0.89 -30.14 -13.92
C GLN A 72 0.21 -30.99 -14.59
N PRO A 73 0.27 -32.32 -14.34
CA PRO A 73 1.38 -33.16 -14.82
C PRO A 73 1.55 -33.19 -16.35
N GLN A 74 0.46 -33.11 -17.12
CA GLN A 74 0.52 -33.10 -18.58
C GLN A 74 1.16 -31.81 -19.13
N HIS A 75 0.91 -30.64 -18.52
CA HIS A 75 1.50 -29.36 -18.90
C HIS A 75 3.02 -29.38 -18.75
N VAL A 76 3.51 -29.83 -17.58
CA VAL A 76 4.96 -29.81 -17.29
C VAL A 76 5.73 -30.97 -17.94
N ARG A 77 5.05 -32.01 -18.44
CA ARG A 77 5.66 -33.13 -19.19
C ARG A 77 5.51 -32.98 -20.70
N ASN A 78 5.04 -31.83 -21.18
CA ASN A 78 4.81 -31.55 -22.61
C ASN A 78 3.91 -32.61 -23.29
N ASP A 79 2.98 -33.20 -22.54
CA ASP A 79 2.00 -34.12 -23.10
C ASP A 79 1.01 -33.29 -23.93
N ALA A 80 1.03 -33.38 -25.25
CA ALA A 80 0.08 -32.62 -26.05
C ALA A 80 -1.38 -33.06 -25.76
N HIS A 81 -2.21 -32.12 -25.33
CA HIS A 81 -3.66 -32.28 -25.12
C HIS A 81 -4.37 -30.99 -25.56
N TRP A 82 -5.58 -31.15 -26.11
CA TRP A 82 -6.32 -30.03 -26.70
C TRP A 82 -7.80 -30.10 -26.30
N ASP A 83 -8.25 -29.10 -25.55
CA ASP A 83 -9.60 -29.04 -24.95
C ASP A 83 -10.64 -28.26 -25.77
N GLY A 84 -10.21 -27.56 -26.84
CA GLY A 84 -11.05 -26.59 -27.56
C GLY A 84 -11.66 -27.08 -28.87
N ALA A 85 -12.81 -26.48 -29.22
CA ALA A 85 -13.17 -26.14 -30.59
C ALA A 85 -13.49 -24.64 -30.59
N SER A 86 -12.63 -23.77 -31.16
CA SER A 86 -13.01 -22.40 -31.57
C SER A 86 -11.92 -21.64 -32.34
N PHE A 87 -12.31 -21.15 -33.54
CA PHE A 87 -11.97 -19.94 -34.32
C PHE A 87 -12.05 -20.26 -35.82
N LEU A 88 -11.61 -21.46 -36.21
CA LEU A 88 -11.89 -22.06 -37.51
C LEU A 88 -13.02 -23.07 -37.34
N GLY A 89 -14.25 -22.65 -37.65
CA GLY A 89 -15.41 -23.53 -37.61
C GLY A 89 -15.14 -24.87 -38.30
N ASP A 90 -15.51 -25.95 -37.62
CA ASP A 90 -16.00 -27.19 -38.23
C ASP A 90 -15.13 -27.87 -39.31
N LEU A 91 -13.80 -27.80 -39.20
CA LEU A 91 -12.87 -28.55 -40.08
C LEU A 91 -12.05 -29.63 -39.37
N THR A 92 -12.20 -29.84 -38.06
CA THR A 92 -11.47 -30.87 -37.31
C THR A 92 -12.37 -32.02 -36.87
N ASN A 93 -12.90 -32.74 -37.87
CA ASN A 93 -13.41 -34.10 -37.72
C ASN A 93 -12.29 -35.16 -37.93
N VAL A 94 -11.04 -34.74 -37.68
CA VAL A 94 -9.82 -35.56 -37.73
C VAL A 94 -9.30 -35.63 -36.30
N GLY A 95 -9.09 -36.83 -35.76
CA GLY A 95 -8.87 -37.14 -34.33
C GLY A 95 -7.68 -36.48 -33.62
N PHE A 96 -7.69 -35.15 -33.52
CA PHE A 96 -6.71 -34.32 -32.80
C PHE A 96 -7.26 -33.75 -31.48
N ARG A 97 -8.53 -34.01 -31.16
CA ARG A 97 -9.17 -33.59 -29.90
C ARG A 97 -8.86 -34.61 -28.80
N HIS A 98 -7.81 -34.33 -28.02
CA HIS A 98 -7.41 -35.15 -26.87
C HIS A 98 -7.42 -34.26 -25.62
N PRO A 99 -8.58 -33.94 -25.04
CA PRO A 99 -8.63 -33.10 -23.85
C PRO A 99 -7.90 -33.73 -22.68
N SER A 100 -7.42 -32.89 -21.76
CA SER A 100 -6.79 -33.33 -20.51
C SER A 100 -7.78 -34.17 -19.71
N ARG A 101 -7.50 -35.47 -19.55
CA ARG A 101 -8.37 -36.35 -18.75
C ARG A 101 -8.31 -35.98 -17.27
N PHE A 102 -7.16 -35.50 -16.81
CA PHE A 102 -6.99 -34.98 -15.47
C PHE A 102 -7.92 -33.79 -15.23
N GLU A 103 -7.87 -32.76 -16.08
CA GLU A 103 -8.72 -31.57 -15.93
C GLU A 103 -10.20 -31.91 -16.13
N LYS A 104 -10.52 -32.78 -17.09
CA LYS A 104 -11.89 -33.27 -17.29
C LYS A 104 -12.45 -33.91 -16.02
N TYR A 105 -11.67 -34.73 -15.34
CA TYR A 105 -12.11 -35.35 -14.09
C TYR A 105 -12.18 -34.31 -12.96
N SER A 106 -11.10 -33.56 -12.73
CA SER A 106 -10.98 -32.58 -11.64
C SER A 106 -12.00 -31.45 -11.71
N GLY A 107 -12.23 -30.91 -12.92
CA GLY A 107 -12.99 -29.68 -13.14
C GLY A 107 -14.37 -29.86 -13.76
N PHE A 108 -14.69 -31.02 -14.36
CA PHE A 108 -15.96 -31.22 -15.10
C PHE A 108 -16.74 -32.47 -14.68
N SER A 109 -16.24 -33.26 -13.72
CA SER A 109 -17.01 -34.35 -13.13
C SER A 109 -17.44 -34.01 -11.70
N ASN A 110 -18.69 -34.30 -11.34
CA ASN A 110 -19.20 -34.04 -9.99
C ASN A 110 -18.34 -34.71 -8.90
N GLN A 111 -17.85 -35.93 -9.18
CA GLN A 111 -17.03 -36.67 -8.23
C GLN A 111 -15.63 -36.06 -8.07
N GLY A 112 -14.98 -35.69 -9.19
CA GLY A 112 -13.66 -35.06 -9.13
C GLY A 112 -13.72 -33.68 -8.49
N GLN A 113 -14.73 -32.86 -8.83
CA GLN A 113 -14.98 -31.57 -8.20
C GLN A 113 -15.17 -31.71 -6.69
N ALA A 114 -16.04 -32.64 -6.24
CA ALA A 114 -16.25 -32.88 -4.81
C ALA A 114 -14.96 -33.26 -4.07
N LYS A 115 -14.08 -34.05 -4.70
CA LYS A 115 -12.77 -34.40 -4.12
C LYS A 115 -11.81 -33.21 -4.07
N VAL A 116 -11.80 -32.35 -5.09
CA VAL A 116 -11.01 -31.10 -5.07
C VAL A 116 -11.52 -30.17 -3.97
N GLU A 117 -12.83 -29.98 -3.87
CA GLU A 117 -13.50 -29.18 -2.83
C GLU A 117 -13.19 -29.71 -1.43
N GLU A 118 -13.23 -31.04 -1.24
CA GLU A 118 -12.87 -31.68 0.03
C GLU A 118 -11.40 -31.38 0.41
N GLN A 119 -10.47 -31.45 -0.54
CA GLN A 119 -9.07 -31.10 -0.29
C GLN A 119 -8.88 -29.62 0.04
N LEU A 120 -9.63 -28.74 -0.63
CA LEU A 120 -9.62 -27.30 -0.33
C LEU A 120 -10.24 -26.99 1.04
N ALA A 121 -11.28 -27.71 1.44
CA ALA A 121 -11.97 -27.52 2.72
C ALA A 121 -11.17 -28.05 3.92
N ASN A 122 -10.48 -29.18 3.75
CA ASN A 122 -9.78 -29.89 4.83
C ASN A 122 -8.26 -29.65 4.83
N GLY A 123 -7.72 -29.01 3.78
CA GLY A 123 -6.29 -28.77 3.62
C GLY A 123 -5.74 -27.69 4.55
N SER A 124 -4.47 -27.83 4.91
CA SER A 124 -3.68 -26.75 5.53
C SER A 124 -2.76 -26.14 4.48
N PHE A 125 -2.92 -24.85 4.22
CA PHE A 125 -2.19 -24.12 3.20
C PHE A 125 -1.29 -23.07 3.84
N GLU A 126 -0.04 -23.02 3.39
CA GLU A 126 0.96 -22.05 3.85
C GLU A 126 1.69 -21.50 2.64
N ALA A 127 1.67 -20.18 2.47
CA ALA A 127 2.32 -19.53 1.34
C ALA A 127 3.83 -19.85 1.33
N VAL A 128 4.37 -20.21 0.15
CA VAL A 128 5.79 -20.56 0.02
C VAL A 128 6.73 -19.37 0.28
N PHE A 129 6.22 -18.14 0.15
CA PHE A 129 6.92 -16.91 0.47
C PHE A 129 6.16 -16.16 1.60
N PRO A 130 6.85 -15.64 2.63
CA PRO A 130 8.30 -15.49 2.77
C PRO A 130 9.05 -16.71 3.35
N LYS A 131 8.36 -17.82 3.67
CA LYS A 131 8.95 -19.00 4.35
C LYS A 131 10.23 -19.51 3.68
N TYR A 132 10.22 -19.64 2.35
CA TYR A 132 11.34 -20.16 1.56
C TYR A 132 12.06 -19.05 0.76
N ARG A 133 12.10 -17.81 1.27
CA ARG A 133 12.73 -16.65 0.59
C ARG A 133 14.17 -16.86 0.13
N GLN A 134 14.92 -17.71 0.83
CA GLN A 134 16.32 -18.01 0.51
C GLN A 134 16.48 -18.84 -0.77
N VAL A 135 15.40 -19.55 -1.15
CA VAL A 135 15.30 -20.37 -2.37
C VAL A 135 14.54 -19.59 -3.45
N LEU A 136 13.41 -18.96 -3.09
CA LEU A 136 12.56 -18.18 -3.99
C LEU A 136 12.98 -16.70 -3.97
N ARG A 137 14.05 -16.37 -4.70
CA ARG A 137 14.67 -15.03 -4.69
C ARG A 137 14.11 -14.11 -5.76
N ASN A 138 13.73 -14.68 -6.91
CA ASN A 138 13.21 -13.99 -8.08
C ASN A 138 11.85 -14.60 -8.48
N ALA A 139 11.02 -13.83 -9.20
CA ALA A 139 9.71 -14.31 -9.66
C ALA A 139 9.79 -15.65 -10.43
N ARG A 140 10.88 -15.86 -11.20
CA ARG A 140 11.12 -17.10 -11.97
C ARG A 140 11.30 -18.35 -11.12
N ASP A 141 11.82 -18.19 -9.90
CA ASP A 141 12.08 -19.31 -8.99
C ASP A 141 10.78 -20.04 -8.58
N PHE A 142 9.63 -19.36 -8.71
CA PHE A 142 8.32 -19.97 -8.46
C PHE A 142 7.91 -20.97 -9.55
N TRP A 143 8.41 -20.84 -10.78
CA TRP A 143 8.15 -21.80 -11.87
C TRP A 143 9.22 -22.88 -11.92
N THR A 144 10.49 -22.47 -11.98
CA THR A 144 11.64 -23.35 -12.26
C THR A 144 12.87 -22.91 -11.45
N GLY A 145 13.82 -23.81 -11.21
CA GLY A 145 15.05 -23.50 -10.47
C GLY A 145 15.35 -24.52 -9.37
N SER A 146 15.02 -25.79 -9.58
CA SER A 146 15.08 -26.94 -8.64
C SER A 146 13.95 -27.01 -7.62
N ALA A 147 13.43 -25.87 -7.16
CA ALA A 147 12.33 -25.78 -6.21
C ALA A 147 11.14 -25.02 -6.78
N GLY A 148 11.07 -24.84 -8.11
CA GLY A 148 9.89 -24.27 -8.76
C GLY A 148 8.76 -25.30 -8.85
N VAL A 149 7.52 -24.83 -8.95
CA VAL A 149 6.36 -25.74 -8.96
C VAL A 149 6.33 -26.62 -10.21
N ALA A 150 6.88 -26.16 -11.34
CA ALA A 150 6.97 -26.98 -12.54
C ALA A 150 7.97 -28.13 -12.36
N ASP A 151 9.12 -27.85 -11.74
CA ASP A 151 10.14 -28.86 -11.42
C ASP A 151 9.57 -29.90 -10.44
N TYR A 152 8.86 -29.44 -9.41
CA TYR A 152 8.19 -30.32 -8.44
C TYR A 152 7.20 -31.25 -9.13
N THR A 153 6.32 -30.73 -9.98
CA THR A 153 5.30 -31.54 -10.64
C THR A 153 5.93 -32.51 -11.64
N ASN A 154 6.90 -32.04 -12.44
CA ASN A 154 7.55 -32.82 -13.48
C ASN A 154 8.33 -34.02 -12.90
N ALA A 155 9.10 -33.79 -11.84
CA ALA A 155 9.94 -34.81 -11.23
C ALA A 155 9.13 -35.88 -10.48
N ASN A 156 7.96 -35.53 -9.95
CA ASN A 156 7.26 -36.39 -8.99
C ASN A 156 6.06 -37.15 -9.56
N PHE A 157 5.49 -36.71 -10.69
CA PHE A 157 4.24 -37.27 -11.22
C PHE A 157 4.37 -37.64 -12.69
N VAL A 158 3.82 -38.80 -13.04
CA VAL A 158 3.61 -39.21 -14.43
C VAL A 158 2.36 -38.54 -14.99
N SER A 159 2.25 -38.52 -16.32
CA SER A 159 1.06 -38.04 -17.03
C SER A 159 0.61 -39.06 -18.08
N GLN A 160 -0.50 -38.78 -18.78
CA GLN A 160 -1.18 -39.79 -19.59
C GLN A 160 -0.32 -40.35 -20.74
N ARG A 161 0.47 -39.51 -21.42
CA ARG A 161 1.30 -39.91 -22.56
C ARG A 161 2.73 -40.26 -22.17
N THR A 162 3.22 -39.77 -21.04
CA THR A 162 4.58 -40.01 -20.55
C THR A 162 4.56 -40.81 -19.24
N ASN A 163 3.81 -41.91 -19.25
CA ASN A 163 3.64 -42.83 -18.13
C ASN A 163 4.79 -43.86 -18.04
N PHE A 164 4.78 -44.73 -17.04
CA PHE A 164 5.69 -45.87 -16.93
C PHE A 164 5.57 -46.80 -18.14
N VAL A 165 6.68 -47.48 -18.44
CA VAL A 165 6.79 -48.43 -19.55
C VAL A 165 7.34 -49.76 -19.04
N ALA A 166 6.91 -50.86 -19.65
CA ALA A 166 7.51 -52.17 -19.42
C ALA A 166 8.49 -52.48 -20.55
N ASP A 167 9.71 -52.91 -20.22
CA ASP A 167 10.68 -53.39 -21.20
C ASP A 167 10.34 -54.81 -21.70
N SER A 168 11.11 -55.31 -22.66
CA SER A 168 10.91 -56.67 -23.22
C SER A 168 11.11 -57.79 -22.20
N ALA A 169 11.72 -57.51 -21.04
CA ALA A 169 11.89 -58.45 -19.93
C ALA A 169 10.80 -58.31 -18.86
N GLY A 170 9.80 -57.44 -19.07
CA GLY A 170 8.72 -57.16 -18.13
C GLY A 170 9.13 -56.29 -16.94
N ARG A 171 10.32 -55.66 -16.98
CA ARG A 171 10.74 -54.71 -15.95
C ARG A 171 10.06 -53.37 -16.20
N VAL A 172 9.47 -52.81 -15.15
CA VAL A 172 8.78 -51.51 -15.23
C VAL A 172 9.77 -50.40 -14.95
N LEU A 173 9.82 -49.43 -15.86
CA LEU A 173 10.77 -48.33 -15.88
C LEU A 173 10.02 -46.99 -16.03
N ALA A 174 10.72 -45.90 -15.69
CA ALA A 174 10.26 -44.55 -16.02
C ALA A 174 10.17 -44.37 -17.55
N HIS A 175 9.42 -43.36 -17.99
CA HIS A 175 9.31 -43.05 -19.42
C HIS A 175 10.68 -42.68 -20.00
N PRO A 176 11.04 -43.06 -21.25
CA PRO A 176 12.35 -42.75 -21.83
C PRO A 176 12.68 -41.25 -21.88
N ASP A 177 11.67 -40.41 -22.11
CA ASP A 177 11.84 -38.95 -22.17
C ASP A 177 11.94 -38.28 -20.79
N PHE A 178 11.57 -39.00 -19.72
CA PHE A 178 11.51 -38.49 -18.35
C PHE A 178 11.99 -39.54 -17.37
N SER A 179 13.21 -39.37 -16.87
CA SER A 179 13.85 -40.31 -15.93
C SER A 179 13.16 -40.41 -14.57
N GLN A 180 12.20 -39.52 -14.27
CA GLN A 180 11.46 -39.48 -13.02
C GLN A 180 9.94 -39.28 -13.25
N PRO A 181 9.08 -39.70 -12.31
CA PRO A 181 9.44 -40.49 -11.13
C PRO A 181 9.82 -41.94 -11.50
N THR A 182 10.58 -42.63 -10.64
CA THR A 182 10.85 -44.08 -10.82
C THR A 182 9.71 -44.94 -10.25
N PRO A 183 9.25 -45.97 -10.97
CA PRO A 183 8.17 -46.84 -10.51
C PRO A 183 8.61 -47.77 -9.38
N ILE A 184 7.77 -47.89 -8.35
CA ILE A 184 7.88 -48.90 -7.30
C ILE A 184 6.64 -49.79 -7.43
N ARG A 185 6.83 -51.10 -7.64
CA ARG A 185 5.68 -52.02 -7.71
C ARG A 185 4.97 -52.03 -6.35
N GLY A 186 3.73 -51.55 -6.34
CA GLY A 186 2.88 -51.52 -5.15
C GLY A 186 2.01 -52.76 -5.04
N ALA A 187 0.85 -52.59 -4.40
CA ALA A 187 -0.10 -53.65 -4.13
C ALA A 187 -0.94 -54.01 -5.36
N ASP A 188 -1.26 -55.29 -5.45
CA ASP A 188 -2.39 -55.78 -6.25
C ASP A 188 -3.64 -55.62 -5.39
N LEU A 189 -4.54 -54.70 -5.79
CA LEU A 189 -5.79 -54.46 -5.09
C LEU A 189 -6.93 -55.07 -5.88
N SER A 190 -7.88 -55.74 -5.20
CA SER A 190 -9.16 -56.06 -5.82
C SER A 190 -9.87 -54.80 -6.30
N VAL A 191 -10.77 -54.93 -7.26
CA VAL A 191 -11.58 -53.80 -7.74
C VAL A 191 -12.38 -53.18 -6.59
N VAL A 192 -12.84 -53.97 -5.63
CA VAL A 192 -13.56 -53.41 -4.46
C VAL A 192 -12.62 -52.60 -3.57
N GLU A 193 -11.42 -53.09 -3.27
CA GLU A 193 -10.42 -52.35 -2.48
C GLU A 193 -9.88 -51.11 -3.21
N ALA A 194 -9.75 -51.18 -4.53
CA ALA A 194 -9.24 -50.08 -5.34
C ALA A 194 -10.21 -48.88 -5.31
N PHE A 195 -11.52 -49.12 -5.39
CA PHE A 195 -12.54 -48.06 -5.38
C PHE A 195 -12.98 -47.66 -3.97
N GLY A 196 -12.85 -48.54 -2.97
CA GLY A 196 -13.24 -48.22 -1.60
C GLY A 196 -14.72 -47.87 -1.50
N SER A 197 -15.04 -46.64 -1.10
CA SER A 197 -16.41 -46.12 -1.04
C SER A 197 -16.96 -45.65 -2.39
N ASP A 198 -16.11 -45.47 -3.40
CA ASP A 198 -16.55 -45.04 -4.73
C ASP A 198 -17.26 -46.19 -5.47
N PRO A 199 -18.30 -45.90 -6.28
CA PRO A 199 -18.99 -46.93 -7.02
C PRO A 199 -18.10 -47.50 -8.12
N VAL A 200 -17.94 -48.83 -8.15
CA VAL A 200 -17.28 -49.54 -9.25
C VAL A 200 -18.07 -49.31 -10.56
N PRO A 201 -17.43 -48.98 -11.69
CA PRO A 201 -18.11 -48.84 -12.98
C PRO A 201 -18.85 -50.12 -13.43
N PRO A 202 -20.04 -50.01 -14.03
CA PRO A 202 -20.79 -51.18 -14.53
C PRO A 202 -19.98 -52.05 -15.50
N THR A 203 -19.16 -51.43 -16.34
CA THR A 203 -18.26 -52.11 -17.30
C THR A 203 -17.26 -53.02 -16.59
N ILE A 204 -16.66 -52.56 -15.50
CA ILE A 204 -15.74 -53.36 -14.68
C ILE A 204 -16.51 -54.49 -13.98
N ARG A 205 -17.67 -54.20 -13.39
CA ARG A 205 -18.51 -55.25 -12.75
C ARG A 205 -18.87 -56.37 -13.73
N GLN A 206 -19.24 -56.00 -14.95
CA GLN A 206 -19.58 -56.96 -16.00
C GLN A 206 -18.37 -57.79 -16.43
N PHE A 207 -17.22 -57.15 -16.64
CA PHE A 207 -15.99 -57.84 -17.02
C PHE A 207 -15.53 -58.83 -15.94
N CYS A 208 -15.57 -58.40 -14.68
CA CYS A 208 -15.16 -59.21 -13.53
C CYS A 208 -16.22 -60.23 -13.09
N ALA A 209 -17.38 -60.34 -13.74
CA ALA A 209 -18.50 -61.16 -13.27
C ALA A 209 -18.15 -62.66 -13.13
N ASN A 210 -17.28 -63.19 -14.00
CA ASN A 210 -16.89 -64.60 -13.98
C ASN A 210 -15.90 -64.97 -12.86
N VAL A 211 -15.16 -63.99 -12.34
CA VAL A 211 -14.17 -64.16 -11.26
C VAL A 211 -14.62 -63.55 -9.94
N GLY A 212 -15.60 -62.65 -9.96
CA GLY A 212 -16.01 -61.82 -8.83
C GLY A 212 -15.16 -60.56 -8.71
N VAL A 213 -15.81 -59.44 -8.36
CA VAL A 213 -15.12 -58.13 -8.19
C VAL A 213 -14.09 -58.13 -7.06
N ASP A 214 -14.23 -59.02 -6.09
CA ASP A 214 -13.29 -59.20 -4.97
C ASP A 214 -12.03 -59.98 -5.37
N GLN A 215 -12.05 -60.70 -6.50
CA GLN A 215 -10.91 -61.46 -7.02
C GLN A 215 -10.32 -60.85 -8.30
N CYS A 216 -10.99 -59.85 -8.87
CA CYS A 216 -10.54 -59.10 -10.03
C CYS A 216 -9.59 -57.99 -9.56
N THR A 217 -8.30 -58.04 -9.92
CA THR A 217 -7.29 -57.12 -9.37
C THR A 217 -6.72 -56.11 -10.37
N MET A 218 -6.24 -54.99 -9.85
CA MET A 218 -5.43 -53.99 -10.55
C MET A 218 -4.11 -53.82 -9.78
N THR A 219 -2.98 -53.74 -10.50
CA THR A 219 -1.69 -53.45 -9.85
C THR A 219 -1.46 -51.95 -9.82
N PHE A 220 -1.25 -51.40 -8.63
CA PHE A 220 -0.87 -50.00 -8.47
C PHE A 220 0.65 -49.89 -8.33
N TYR A 221 1.24 -48.95 -9.05
CA TYR A 221 2.63 -48.56 -8.89
C TYR A 221 2.68 -47.29 -8.07
N SER A 222 3.55 -47.29 -7.07
CA SER A 222 3.85 -46.11 -6.27
C SER A 222 5.09 -45.38 -6.79
N SER A 223 5.25 -44.14 -6.37
CA SER A 223 6.46 -43.37 -6.52
C SER A 223 6.76 -42.61 -5.24
N VAL A 224 8.02 -42.19 -5.13
CA VAL A 224 8.46 -41.26 -4.10
C VAL A 224 8.23 -39.84 -4.62
N VAL A 225 7.60 -39.00 -3.80
CA VAL A 225 7.38 -37.57 -4.05
C VAL A 225 8.31 -36.79 -3.15
N THR A 226 9.22 -36.01 -3.72
CA THR A 226 10.18 -35.17 -2.99
C THR A 226 9.91 -33.69 -3.24
N ASP A 227 9.79 -32.93 -2.16
CA ASP A 227 9.65 -31.48 -2.17
C ASP A 227 11.00 -30.82 -1.93
N ASN A 228 11.56 -30.15 -2.94
CA ASN A 228 12.87 -29.52 -2.83
C ASN A 228 12.86 -28.20 -2.02
N LEU A 229 11.68 -27.72 -1.60
CA LEU A 229 11.59 -26.56 -0.70
C LEU A 229 12.04 -26.88 0.73
N ASP A 230 11.70 -28.07 1.25
CA ASP A 230 12.01 -28.50 2.61
C ASP A 230 12.69 -29.88 2.71
N GLY A 231 12.88 -30.56 1.57
CA GLY A 231 13.44 -31.90 1.49
C GLY A 231 12.46 -33.01 1.91
N ALA A 232 11.19 -32.68 2.18
CA ALA A 232 10.21 -33.66 2.61
C ALA A 232 9.97 -34.70 1.52
N THR A 233 9.81 -35.95 1.95
CA THR A 233 9.58 -37.08 1.07
C THR A 233 8.35 -37.85 1.49
N LEU A 234 7.44 -38.06 0.55
CA LEU A 234 6.18 -38.79 0.72
C LEU A 234 6.06 -39.89 -0.35
N VAL A 235 5.06 -40.75 -0.21
CA VAL A 235 4.78 -41.82 -1.19
C VAL A 235 3.43 -41.57 -1.84
N ASN A 236 3.42 -41.43 -3.16
CA ASN A 236 2.19 -41.53 -3.94
C ASN A 236 1.93 -43.01 -4.22
N ALA A 237 1.06 -43.62 -3.42
CA ALA A 237 0.75 -45.06 -3.50
C ALA A 237 0.08 -45.49 -4.81
N ARG A 238 -0.50 -44.56 -5.57
CA ARG A 238 -1.25 -44.84 -6.80
C ARG A 238 -0.77 -43.94 -7.95
N SER A 239 0.55 -43.89 -8.15
CA SER A 239 1.18 -43.08 -9.19
C SER A 239 0.77 -43.51 -10.60
N SER A 240 0.66 -44.82 -10.84
CA SER A 240 0.02 -45.34 -12.05
C SER A 240 -0.65 -46.69 -11.78
N THR A 241 -1.56 -47.08 -12.67
CA THR A 241 -2.23 -48.38 -12.61
C THR A 241 -1.82 -49.24 -13.80
N GLU A 242 -1.44 -50.49 -13.55
CA GLU A 242 -1.16 -51.50 -14.57
C GLU A 242 -2.29 -52.55 -14.59
N SER A 243 -3.15 -52.49 -15.60
CA SER A 243 -4.31 -53.38 -15.68
C SER A 243 -4.76 -53.62 -17.13
N VAL A 244 -5.82 -54.40 -17.32
CA VAL A 244 -6.48 -54.57 -18.64
C VAL A 244 -7.43 -53.41 -18.97
N PHE A 245 -7.58 -52.44 -18.06
CA PHE A 245 -8.45 -51.28 -18.21
C PHE A 245 -7.67 -50.04 -18.66
N ASP A 246 -8.29 -49.24 -19.54
CA ASP A 246 -7.77 -47.97 -20.04
C ASP A 246 -8.02 -46.79 -19.08
N GLU A 247 -7.79 -45.57 -19.56
CA GLU A 247 -7.90 -44.34 -18.78
C GLU A 247 -9.35 -44.04 -18.37
N ASP A 248 -10.33 -44.55 -19.12
CA ASP A 248 -11.77 -44.47 -18.83
C ASP A 248 -12.29 -45.70 -18.09
N LEU A 249 -11.39 -46.57 -17.59
CA LEU A 249 -11.73 -47.81 -16.90
C LEU A 249 -12.54 -48.78 -17.79
N ARG A 250 -12.24 -48.80 -19.09
CA ARG A 250 -12.83 -49.71 -20.09
C ARG A 250 -11.83 -50.78 -20.49
N VAL A 251 -12.32 -51.97 -20.80
CA VAL A 251 -11.48 -53.11 -21.18
C VAL A 251 -10.85 -52.86 -22.55
N VAL A 252 -9.52 -52.96 -22.63
CA VAL A 252 -8.80 -52.86 -23.91
C VAL A 252 -8.84 -54.22 -24.61
N LEU A 253 -9.79 -54.40 -25.53
CA LEU A 253 -9.86 -55.59 -26.39
C LEU A 253 -8.97 -55.41 -27.62
N ARG A 254 -8.12 -56.39 -27.94
CA ARG A 254 -7.34 -56.43 -29.19
C ARG A 254 -7.89 -57.51 -30.13
N TYR A 255 -8.79 -57.11 -31.03
CA TYR A 255 -9.34 -57.85 -32.18
C TYR A 255 -10.08 -59.18 -31.91
N SER A 256 -11.16 -59.40 -32.66
CA SER A 256 -11.79 -60.72 -32.84
C SER A 256 -11.34 -61.30 -34.18
N TYR A 257 -10.86 -62.53 -34.17
CA TYR A 257 -10.59 -63.31 -35.38
C TYR A 257 -11.29 -64.66 -35.21
N LEU A 258 -12.09 -65.08 -36.20
CA LEU A 258 -12.77 -66.39 -36.24
C LEU A 258 -13.61 -66.76 -34.99
N ASN A 259 -14.44 -65.84 -34.47
CA ASN A 259 -15.27 -66.04 -33.28
C ASN A 259 -14.50 -66.33 -31.97
N GLU A 260 -13.18 -66.14 -31.95
CA GLU A 260 -12.38 -66.16 -30.74
C GLU A 260 -12.03 -64.71 -30.33
N THR A 261 -12.30 -64.39 -29.07
CA THR A 261 -11.97 -63.10 -28.46
C THR A 261 -10.60 -63.24 -27.79
N PHE A 262 -9.58 -62.57 -28.33
CA PHE A 262 -8.29 -62.46 -27.69
C PHE A 262 -8.08 -61.03 -27.15
N GLY A 263 -7.43 -60.91 -26.00
CA GLY A 263 -6.89 -59.62 -25.56
C GLY A 263 -6.68 -59.55 -24.06
N THR A 264 -5.42 -59.45 -23.63
CA THR A 264 -5.06 -58.99 -22.27
C THR A 264 -3.63 -58.41 -22.24
N SER A 265 -3.27 -57.47 -23.12
CA SER A 265 -2.06 -56.69 -22.84
C SER A 265 -2.37 -55.77 -21.66
N ARG A 266 -1.74 -56.00 -20.50
CA ARG A 266 -1.79 -55.05 -19.39
C ARG A 266 -1.14 -53.75 -19.85
N ILE A 267 -1.78 -52.63 -19.54
CA ILE A 267 -1.33 -51.29 -19.92
C ILE A 267 -1.19 -50.42 -18.68
N PHE A 268 -0.29 -49.45 -18.76
CA PHE A 268 -0.24 -48.35 -17.81
C PHE A 268 -1.27 -47.29 -18.19
N ALA A 269 -2.19 -47.00 -17.27
CA ALA A 269 -3.19 -45.98 -17.44
C ALA A 269 -3.32 -45.15 -16.15
N LEU A 270 -3.46 -43.84 -16.33
CA LEU A 270 -3.96 -42.95 -15.29
C LEU A 270 -5.47 -42.81 -15.46
N ASN A 271 -6.21 -43.02 -14.37
CA ASN A 271 -7.66 -42.88 -14.30
C ASN A 271 -8.04 -42.14 -13.02
N GLN A 272 -9.35 -42.03 -12.74
CA GLN A 272 -9.88 -41.34 -11.56
C GLN A 272 -9.25 -41.78 -10.23
N LEU A 273 -8.81 -43.03 -10.09
CA LEU A 273 -8.18 -43.54 -8.87
C LEU A 273 -6.76 -42.97 -8.68
N ASN A 274 -6.04 -42.75 -9.78
CA ASN A 274 -4.73 -42.11 -9.77
C ASN A 274 -4.86 -40.60 -9.58
N PHE A 275 -5.83 -39.97 -10.25
CA PHE A 275 -6.09 -38.53 -10.13
C PHE A 275 -6.46 -38.15 -8.70
N ALA A 276 -7.39 -38.87 -8.07
CA ALA A 276 -7.74 -38.63 -6.67
C ALA A 276 -6.55 -38.79 -5.71
N ALA A 277 -5.63 -39.71 -5.99
CA ALA A 277 -4.43 -39.92 -5.19
C ALA A 277 -3.37 -38.81 -5.36
N VAL A 278 -3.43 -38.03 -6.44
CA VAL A 278 -2.48 -36.94 -6.69
C VAL A 278 -2.87 -35.63 -6.00
N TYR A 279 -4.17 -35.43 -5.73
CA TYR A 279 -4.70 -34.17 -5.21
C TYR A 279 -4.06 -33.70 -3.89
N PRO A 280 -3.80 -34.57 -2.89
CA PRO A 280 -3.14 -34.15 -1.66
C PRO A 280 -1.73 -33.59 -1.85
N PHE A 281 -1.11 -33.84 -3.01
CA PHE A 281 0.21 -33.30 -3.34
C PHE A 281 0.12 -32.01 -4.16
N LEU A 282 -0.73 -31.98 -5.20
CA LEU A 282 -0.74 -30.89 -6.19
C LEU A 282 -1.65 -29.72 -5.83
N ILE A 283 -2.79 -29.96 -5.16
CA ILE A 283 -3.69 -28.87 -4.74
C ILE A 283 -2.99 -27.94 -3.73
N PRO A 284 -2.31 -28.44 -2.66
CA PRO A 284 -1.55 -27.57 -1.78
C PRO A 284 -0.48 -26.78 -2.51
N LYS A 285 0.17 -27.35 -3.53
CA LYS A 285 1.18 -26.63 -4.32
C LYS A 285 0.55 -25.49 -5.11
N ALA A 286 -0.59 -25.72 -5.74
CA ALA A 286 -1.31 -24.68 -6.48
C ALA A 286 -1.64 -23.49 -5.55
N VAL A 287 -2.19 -23.78 -4.37
CA VAL A 287 -2.56 -22.73 -3.39
C VAL A 287 -1.32 -22.04 -2.81
N ASN A 288 -0.33 -22.81 -2.33
CA ASN A 288 0.83 -22.29 -1.62
C ASN A 288 1.73 -21.42 -2.52
N TYR A 289 1.92 -21.80 -3.80
CA TYR A 289 2.67 -20.99 -4.76
C TYR A 289 1.89 -19.76 -5.23
N SER A 290 0.58 -19.86 -5.43
CA SER A 290 -0.27 -18.71 -5.75
C SER A 290 -0.20 -17.64 -4.65
N ALA A 291 -0.39 -18.06 -3.40
CA ALA A 291 -0.31 -17.16 -2.24
C ALA A 291 1.12 -16.61 -2.06
N GLY A 292 2.14 -17.45 -2.27
CA GLY A 292 3.54 -17.02 -2.21
C GLY A 292 3.88 -15.96 -3.28
N MET A 293 3.38 -16.11 -4.50
CA MET A 293 3.60 -15.15 -5.58
C MET A 293 2.97 -13.78 -5.25
N LEU A 294 1.75 -13.76 -4.71
CA LEU A 294 1.11 -12.54 -4.23
C LEU A 294 1.92 -11.88 -3.11
N ASN A 295 2.32 -12.66 -2.10
CA ASN A 295 3.15 -12.17 -1.01
C ASN A 295 4.48 -11.61 -1.50
N TYR A 296 5.09 -12.25 -2.50
CA TYR A 296 6.34 -11.83 -3.12
C TYR A 296 6.18 -10.52 -3.92
N PHE A 297 5.09 -10.39 -4.68
CA PHE A 297 4.79 -9.19 -5.46
C PHE A 297 4.65 -7.95 -4.57
N PHE A 298 3.91 -8.07 -3.45
CA PHE A 298 3.64 -6.97 -2.51
C PHE A 298 4.61 -6.90 -1.32
N ARG A 299 5.79 -7.55 -1.40
CA ARG A 299 6.69 -7.68 -0.24
C ARG A 299 7.37 -6.38 0.19
N GLY A 300 7.55 -5.44 -0.74
CA GLY A 300 8.25 -4.18 -0.49
C GLY A 300 7.48 -3.25 0.44
N ARG A 301 8.08 -2.89 1.57
CA ARG A 301 7.44 -2.08 2.63
C ARG A 301 8.31 -0.88 3.03
N ILE A 302 7.67 0.27 3.14
CA ILE A 302 8.27 1.49 3.69
C ILE A 302 7.46 1.93 4.92
N SER A 303 8.14 2.29 6.00
CA SER A 303 7.51 3.00 7.12
C SER A 303 7.83 4.49 7.02
N ILE A 304 6.85 5.32 7.36
CA ILE A 304 6.92 6.78 7.26
C ILE A 304 6.77 7.36 8.67
N ALA A 305 7.62 8.31 9.00
CA ALA A 305 7.62 9.06 10.25
C ALA A 305 7.89 10.55 9.97
N PRO A 306 7.53 11.46 10.88
CA PRO A 306 7.89 12.86 10.74
C PRO A 306 9.41 13.01 10.73
N PRO A 307 9.94 14.07 10.08
CA PRO A 307 11.34 14.45 10.20
C PRO A 307 11.69 14.78 11.66
N GLU A 308 12.97 14.92 11.99
CA GLU A 308 13.38 15.31 13.35
C GLU A 308 12.74 16.65 13.76
N ALA A 309 12.48 17.53 12.78
CA ALA A 309 11.73 18.76 12.91
C ALA A 309 10.28 18.61 13.47
N GLY A 310 9.70 17.40 13.43
CA GLY A 310 8.42 17.06 14.06
C GLY A 310 7.16 17.35 13.23
N VAL A 311 7.27 18.04 12.10
CA VAL A 311 6.15 18.33 11.17
C VAL A 311 6.52 17.89 9.76
N TYR A 312 5.55 17.55 8.91
CA TYR A 312 5.81 17.13 7.52
C TYR A 312 5.90 18.30 6.55
N ALA A 313 5.19 19.40 6.82
CA ALA A 313 5.18 20.60 5.98
C ALA A 313 4.64 21.81 6.75
N VAL A 314 5.02 23.02 6.31
CA VAL A 314 4.51 24.30 6.81
C VAL A 314 4.20 25.23 5.62
N ALA A 315 3.10 25.96 5.67
CA ALA A 315 2.68 26.91 4.64
C ALA A 315 2.18 28.23 5.26
N ASP A 316 2.52 29.37 4.64
CA ASP A 316 2.01 30.69 5.03
C ASP A 316 0.60 30.87 4.45
N GLN A 317 -0.43 30.83 5.30
CA GLN A 317 -1.82 30.92 4.84
C GLN A 317 -2.16 32.33 4.33
N SER A 318 -1.36 33.36 4.61
CA SER A 318 -1.61 34.69 4.01
C SER A 318 -1.42 34.69 2.47
N THR A 319 -0.56 33.80 1.98
CA THR A 319 -0.19 33.68 0.55
C THR A 319 -0.68 32.37 -0.05
N GLU A 320 -0.79 31.31 0.74
CA GLU A 320 -1.27 29.98 0.35
C GLU A 320 -2.73 29.74 0.80
N ASN A 321 -3.65 30.66 0.51
CA ASN A 321 -5.07 30.57 0.91
C ASN A 321 -6.06 30.27 -0.21
N CYS A 322 -5.62 30.25 -1.48
CA CYS A 322 -6.55 29.99 -2.56
C CYS A 322 -7.06 28.54 -2.51
N PRO A 323 -8.38 28.29 -2.59
CA PRO A 323 -8.90 26.95 -2.66
C PRO A 323 -8.24 26.18 -3.80
N ASP A 324 -8.03 24.90 -3.56
CA ASP A 324 -7.65 23.89 -4.53
C ASP A 324 -6.26 23.93 -5.16
N HIS A 325 -5.64 25.11 -5.24
CA HIS A 325 -4.38 25.33 -5.95
C HIS A 325 -3.25 25.86 -5.05
N CYS A 326 -3.58 26.41 -3.88
CA CYS A 326 -2.59 26.85 -2.90
C CYS A 326 -2.44 25.82 -1.80
N GLY A 327 -1.28 25.81 -1.13
CA GLY A 327 -1.04 24.94 0.02
C GLY A 327 0.43 24.52 0.13
N PHE A 328 0.64 23.24 0.38
CA PHE A 328 1.98 22.70 0.69
C PHE A 328 2.68 22.26 -0.59
N ARG A 329 3.85 22.83 -0.88
CA ARG A 329 4.68 22.46 -2.05
C ARG A 329 5.86 21.56 -1.73
N ARG A 330 6.14 21.34 -0.44
CA ARG A 330 7.25 20.50 0.01
C ARG A 330 6.82 19.69 1.22
N ILE A 331 7.16 18.40 1.20
CA ILE A 331 7.11 17.52 2.37
C ILE A 331 8.52 17.08 2.70
N ARG A 332 8.86 17.02 3.99
CA ARG A 332 10.00 16.22 4.48
C ARG A 332 9.47 15.07 5.32
N ALA A 333 10.06 13.90 5.16
CA ALA A 333 9.66 12.71 5.91
C ALA A 333 10.86 11.81 6.16
N GLN A 334 10.86 11.14 7.31
CA GLN A 334 11.75 10.03 7.61
C GLN A 334 11.15 8.77 7.05
N ILE A 335 11.89 8.11 6.16
CA ILE A 335 11.49 6.83 5.57
C ILE A 335 12.35 5.73 6.17
N THR A 336 11.75 4.58 6.46
CA THR A 336 12.46 3.37 6.89
C THR A 336 12.19 2.26 5.90
N ASN A 337 13.23 1.58 5.42
CA ASN A 337 13.04 0.33 4.68
C ASN A 337 12.57 -0.76 5.65
N SER A 338 11.26 -1.01 5.66
CA SER A 338 10.63 -2.03 6.52
C SER A 338 10.47 -3.36 5.78
N THR A 339 11.13 -3.53 4.63
CA THR A 339 11.19 -4.81 3.91
C THR A 339 12.18 -5.72 4.61
N PRO A 340 11.76 -6.91 5.08
CA PRO A 340 12.68 -7.83 5.76
C PRO A 340 13.79 -8.31 4.83
N GLU A 341 15.05 -8.24 5.30
CA GLU A 341 16.25 -8.83 4.67
C GLU A 341 16.62 -8.33 3.25
N GLU A 342 15.90 -7.35 2.70
CA GLU A 342 16.15 -6.83 1.34
C GLU A 342 16.48 -5.33 1.40
N ALA A 343 17.56 -4.95 0.72
CA ALA A 343 17.90 -3.55 0.50
C ALA A 343 17.11 -2.97 -0.69
N MET A 344 16.79 -1.68 -0.62
CA MET A 344 16.28 -0.89 -1.74
C MET A 344 17.46 -0.17 -2.40
N ALA A 345 17.68 -0.36 -3.71
CA ALA A 345 18.84 0.18 -4.41
C ALA A 345 18.50 0.69 -5.82
N GLY A 346 19.27 1.68 -6.29
CA GLY A 346 19.26 2.12 -7.70
C GLY A 346 17.87 2.49 -8.22
N GLY A 347 17.11 3.26 -7.45
CA GLY A 347 15.70 3.56 -7.72
C GLY A 347 15.28 4.97 -7.36
N LEU A 348 14.04 5.28 -7.67
CA LEU A 348 13.40 6.57 -7.40
C LEU A 348 12.43 6.43 -6.23
N VAL A 349 12.34 7.48 -5.42
CA VAL A 349 11.40 7.60 -4.31
C VAL A 349 10.49 8.81 -4.55
N SER A 350 9.18 8.62 -4.50
CA SER A 350 8.20 9.69 -4.63
C SER A 350 7.28 9.72 -3.42
N ALA A 351 6.87 10.91 -2.99
CA ALA A 351 5.76 11.08 -2.06
C ALA A 351 4.45 11.28 -2.83
N ILE A 352 3.38 10.71 -2.33
CA ILE A 352 2.03 10.84 -2.88
C ILE A 352 1.13 11.28 -1.72
N ALA A 353 0.56 12.47 -1.82
CA ALA A 353 -0.46 12.94 -0.89
C ALA A 353 -1.81 12.57 -1.45
N LYS A 354 -2.55 11.71 -0.75
CA LYS A 354 -3.94 11.37 -1.06
C LYS A 354 -4.87 12.18 -0.18
N TYR A 355 -5.92 12.75 -0.74
CA TYR A 355 -6.84 13.60 0.02
C TYR A 355 -8.20 13.72 -0.68
N HIS A 356 -9.18 14.19 0.07
CA HIS A 356 -10.39 14.81 -0.45
C HIS A 356 -10.29 16.33 -0.30
N ARG A 357 -11.14 17.08 -1.01
CA ARG A 357 -11.19 18.55 -0.87
C ARG A 357 -12.37 18.96 -0.01
N ASN A 358 -12.15 19.96 0.83
CA ASN A 358 -13.21 20.74 1.47
C ASN A 358 -13.71 21.81 0.49
N THR A 359 -14.86 21.56 -0.13
CA THR A 359 -15.53 22.45 -1.10
C THR A 359 -16.19 23.68 -0.45
N CYS A 360 -16.35 23.67 0.86
CA CYS A 360 -16.86 24.80 1.62
C CYS A 360 -15.75 25.72 2.14
N TYR A 361 -14.48 25.33 2.00
CA TYR A 361 -13.37 26.12 2.50
C TYR A 361 -13.35 27.51 1.88
N ARG A 362 -13.17 28.50 2.74
CA ARG A 362 -12.89 29.87 2.36
C ARG A 362 -11.67 30.39 3.12
N PRO A 363 -10.94 31.38 2.57
CA PRO A 363 -9.79 31.99 3.25
C PRO A 363 -10.10 32.55 4.66
N ASP A 364 -11.36 32.89 4.91
CA ASP A 364 -11.92 33.35 6.19
C ASP A 364 -12.33 32.22 7.15
N PHE A 365 -12.01 30.97 6.80
CA PHE A 365 -12.35 29.74 7.53
C PHE A 365 -13.84 29.45 7.67
N GLU A 366 -14.73 30.16 6.96
CA GLU A 366 -16.06 29.64 6.73
C GLU A 366 -15.96 28.23 6.11
N GLY A 367 -16.82 27.31 6.60
CA GLY A 367 -16.82 25.92 6.16
C GLY A 367 -15.68 25.05 6.70
N THR A 368 -14.95 25.49 7.73
CA THR A 368 -13.91 24.71 8.44
C THR A 368 -14.26 24.57 9.94
N PRO A 369 -14.44 23.37 10.51
CA PRO A 369 -14.16 22.06 9.92
C PRO A 369 -15.13 21.73 8.79
N PRO A 370 -14.71 20.88 7.83
CA PRO A 370 -15.61 20.42 6.79
C PRO A 370 -16.83 19.74 7.41
N SER A 371 -18.03 20.20 7.05
CA SER A 371 -19.24 19.41 7.29
C SER A 371 -19.28 18.21 6.33
N LEU A 372 -20.07 17.17 6.64
CA LEU A 372 -20.21 15.97 5.77
C LEU A 372 -20.56 16.32 4.31
N GLY A 373 -21.28 17.42 4.05
CA GLY A 373 -21.64 17.87 2.70
C GLY A 373 -20.56 18.66 1.96
N CYS A 374 -19.46 19.01 2.64
CA CYS A 374 -18.38 19.82 2.10
C CYS A 374 -17.22 18.99 1.54
N ARG A 375 -17.28 17.66 1.63
CA ARG A 375 -16.21 16.77 1.19
C ARG A 375 -16.45 16.34 -0.26
N THR A 376 -15.43 16.37 -1.11
CA THR A 376 -15.54 15.79 -2.46
C THR A 376 -15.85 14.30 -2.41
N ALA A 377 -16.64 13.81 -3.36
CA ALA A 377 -16.96 12.39 -3.48
C ALA A 377 -15.72 11.57 -3.85
N ASP A 378 -14.96 12.05 -4.84
CA ASP A 378 -13.78 11.37 -5.35
C ASP A 378 -12.51 11.77 -4.58
N GLU A 379 -11.63 10.79 -4.41
CA GLU A 379 -10.28 10.94 -3.85
C GLU A 379 -9.32 11.45 -4.92
N GLU A 380 -8.49 12.43 -4.57
CA GLU A 380 -7.45 13.00 -5.43
C GLU A 380 -6.05 12.69 -4.87
N ILE A 381 -5.05 12.84 -5.75
CA ILE A 381 -3.65 12.75 -5.34
C ILE A 381 -2.84 13.92 -5.88
N SER A 382 -1.83 14.31 -5.12
CA SER A 382 -0.69 15.08 -5.58
C SER A 382 0.56 14.20 -5.48
N VAL A 383 1.38 14.18 -6.53
CA VAL A 383 2.60 13.35 -6.59
C VAL A 383 3.81 14.27 -6.63
N SER A 384 4.81 13.98 -5.82
CA SER A 384 6.06 14.74 -5.81
C SER A 384 6.89 14.43 -7.06
N ARG A 385 7.84 15.31 -7.35
CA ARG A 385 8.98 14.96 -8.19
C ARG A 385 9.72 13.78 -7.56
N PRO A 386 10.18 12.81 -8.36
CA PRO A 386 10.93 11.67 -7.85
C PRO A 386 12.30 12.10 -7.33
N VAL A 387 12.72 11.51 -6.21
CA VAL A 387 14.03 11.68 -5.59
C VAL A 387 14.87 10.45 -5.89
N LEU A 388 16.09 10.63 -6.40
CA LEU A 388 17.01 9.52 -6.64
C LEU A 388 17.57 8.99 -5.32
N LEU A 389 17.49 7.67 -5.12
CA LEU A 389 18.13 7.01 -3.98
C LEU A 389 19.62 6.76 -4.30
N GLU A 390 20.47 7.74 -3.98
CA GLU A 390 21.91 7.75 -4.34
C GLU A 390 22.71 6.57 -3.77
N SER A 391 22.34 6.10 -2.59
CA SER A 391 22.94 4.94 -1.93
C SER A 391 21.85 3.97 -1.47
N PRO A 392 22.10 2.65 -1.49
CA PRO A 392 21.10 1.68 -1.03
C PRO A 392 20.58 1.99 0.37
N LEU A 393 19.30 1.71 0.59
CA LEU A 393 18.65 1.77 1.90
C LEU A 393 18.50 0.34 2.42
N SER A 394 19.32 -0.03 3.40
CA SER A 394 19.34 -1.38 3.99
C SER A 394 18.07 -1.66 4.78
N SER A 395 17.72 -2.94 4.98
CA SER A 395 16.57 -3.31 5.84
C SER A 395 16.73 -2.71 7.25
N GLY A 396 15.70 -2.00 7.71
CA GLY A 396 15.69 -1.26 8.99
C GLY A 396 16.40 0.09 8.98
N GLU A 397 17.10 0.44 7.90
CA GLU A 397 17.77 1.74 7.76
C GLU A 397 16.74 2.87 7.57
N ARG A 398 17.02 4.02 8.20
CA ARG A 398 16.18 5.23 8.12
C ARG A 398 16.90 6.32 7.35
N ARG A 399 16.14 7.11 6.60
CA ARG A 399 16.66 8.28 5.86
C ARG A 399 15.60 9.35 5.76
N GLU A 400 15.99 10.59 6.01
CA GLU A 400 15.14 11.75 5.74
C GLU A 400 15.22 12.11 4.26
N LEU A 401 14.07 12.31 3.63
CA LEU A 401 13.97 12.78 2.25
C LEU A 401 13.06 14.01 2.18
N SER A 402 13.35 14.88 1.22
CA SER A 402 12.54 16.05 0.88
C SER A 402 11.90 15.84 -0.48
N PHE A 403 10.59 16.08 -0.55
CA PHE A 403 9.75 15.83 -1.72
C PHE A 403 9.10 17.14 -2.17
N ASP A 404 9.43 17.57 -3.38
CA ASP A 404 8.88 18.79 -3.98
C ASP A 404 7.68 18.46 -4.88
N PHE A 405 6.61 19.24 -4.76
CA PHE A 405 5.36 19.04 -5.49
C PHE A 405 5.13 20.18 -6.50
N ASP A 406 4.94 19.81 -7.78
CA ASP A 406 4.53 20.76 -8.82
C ASP A 406 3.05 21.16 -8.68
N THR A 407 2.21 20.18 -8.32
CA THR A 407 0.83 20.40 -7.87
C THR A 407 0.81 20.36 -6.35
N SER A 408 0.54 21.49 -5.71
CA SER A 408 0.51 21.61 -4.26
C SER A 408 -0.50 20.64 -3.64
N ILE A 409 -0.19 20.18 -2.43
CA ILE A 409 -1.18 19.57 -1.56
C ILE A 409 -2.10 20.71 -1.11
N PRO A 410 -3.40 20.67 -1.45
CA PRO A 410 -4.27 21.82 -1.26
C PRO A 410 -4.42 22.21 0.21
N ILE A 411 -4.49 23.52 0.47
CA ILE A 411 -4.71 24.07 1.82
C ILE A 411 -6.09 23.67 2.39
N ASN A 412 -7.03 23.30 1.53
CA ASN A 412 -8.36 22.80 1.87
C ASN A 412 -8.46 21.26 1.80
N ALA A 413 -7.34 20.54 1.85
CA ALA A 413 -7.34 19.08 1.90
C ALA A 413 -7.96 18.56 3.21
N THR A 414 -8.67 17.44 3.11
CA THR A 414 -9.21 16.66 4.25
C THR A 414 -8.95 15.17 4.01
N ASP A 415 -8.92 14.36 5.06
CA ASP A 415 -8.62 12.93 4.99
C ASP A 415 -7.25 12.67 4.34
N VAL A 416 -6.21 13.30 4.89
CA VAL A 416 -4.90 13.37 4.24
C VAL A 416 -4.04 12.14 4.59
N PHE A 417 -3.73 11.34 3.58
CA PHE A 417 -2.77 10.24 3.69
C PHE A 417 -1.49 10.55 2.92
N LEU A 418 -0.35 10.41 3.58
CA LEU A 418 0.96 10.44 2.94
C LEU A 418 1.39 9.02 2.58
N GLN A 419 1.64 8.78 1.30
CA GLN A 419 2.31 7.57 0.82
C GLN A 419 3.72 7.90 0.36
N VAL A 420 4.62 6.95 0.56
CA VAL A 420 5.96 6.99 -0.03
C VAL A 420 6.11 5.74 -0.88
N LEU A 421 6.53 5.94 -2.12
CA LEU A 421 6.68 4.92 -3.15
C LEU A 421 8.14 4.84 -3.58
N PHE A 422 8.72 3.65 -3.54
CA PHE A 422 10.01 3.33 -4.16
C PHE A 422 9.78 2.47 -5.39
N GLU A 423 10.43 2.82 -6.50
CA GLU A 423 10.56 1.98 -7.69
C GLU A 423 12.06 1.82 -8.01
N GLY A 424 12.55 0.58 -8.03
CA GLY A 424 13.96 0.30 -8.27
C GLY A 424 14.31 -1.16 -8.07
N THR A 425 15.50 -1.43 -7.55
CA THR A 425 15.91 -2.79 -7.21
C THR A 425 15.58 -3.10 -5.75
N LEU A 426 14.82 -4.17 -5.50
CA LEU A 426 14.56 -4.71 -4.16
C LEU A 426 15.22 -6.07 -4.03
N GLY A 427 16.24 -6.17 -3.19
CA GLY A 427 17.08 -7.37 -3.14
C GLY A 427 17.81 -7.59 -4.47
N SER A 428 17.55 -8.71 -5.14
CA SER A 428 18.08 -9.00 -6.48
C SER A 428 17.17 -8.57 -7.63
N GLU A 429 15.98 -8.05 -7.32
CA GLU A 429 14.90 -7.93 -8.30
C GLU A 429 14.74 -6.50 -8.81
N PRO A 430 14.93 -6.25 -10.13
CA PRO A 430 14.80 -4.91 -10.72
C PRO A 430 13.33 -4.51 -10.91
N HIS A 431 13.08 -3.21 -11.03
CA HIS A 431 11.74 -2.62 -11.20
C HIS A 431 10.72 -3.06 -10.14
N ALA A 432 11.19 -3.45 -8.96
CA ALA A 432 10.34 -3.77 -7.83
C ALA A 432 9.79 -2.49 -7.22
N VAL A 433 8.59 -2.62 -6.65
CA VAL A 433 7.88 -1.52 -5.99
C VAL A 433 7.81 -1.80 -4.50
N ALA A 434 8.14 -0.80 -3.69
CA ALA A 434 7.90 -0.82 -2.25
C ALA A 434 7.14 0.42 -1.82
N MET A 435 6.21 0.27 -0.88
CA MET A 435 5.39 1.42 -0.48
C MET A 435 5.05 1.43 1.01
N GLY A 436 4.75 2.62 1.50
CA GLY A 436 4.20 2.88 2.82
C GLY A 436 3.02 3.83 2.71
N THR A 437 2.10 3.78 3.66
CA THR A 437 1.01 4.76 3.80
C THR A 437 0.91 5.15 5.26
N LYS A 438 0.74 6.44 5.51
CA LYS A 438 0.62 7.03 6.83
C LYS A 438 -0.51 8.04 6.81
N ASP A 439 -1.42 7.90 7.76
CA ASP A 439 -2.42 8.90 8.06
C ASP A 439 -1.74 10.08 8.75
N ILE A 440 -1.93 11.29 8.23
CA ILE A 440 -1.30 12.52 8.74
C ILE A 440 -2.39 13.58 8.98
N SER A 441 -2.07 14.62 9.74
CA SER A 441 -3.07 15.64 10.05
C SER A 441 -3.59 16.31 8.78
N GLU A 442 -4.84 16.74 8.80
CA GLU A 442 -5.33 17.79 7.92
C GLU A 442 -4.49 19.07 8.10
N PRO A 443 -4.57 20.03 7.14
CA PRO A 443 -3.98 21.35 7.31
C PRO A 443 -4.40 21.97 8.64
N THR A 444 -3.46 22.00 9.58
CA THR A 444 -3.70 22.49 10.95
C THR A 444 -3.27 23.94 11.01
N PHE A 445 -4.22 24.83 11.28
CA PHE A 445 -4.01 26.27 11.20
C PHE A 445 -3.74 26.88 12.58
N ILE A 446 -2.75 27.76 12.64
CA ILE A 446 -2.42 28.53 13.85
C ILE A 446 -2.60 30.00 13.52
N THR A 447 -3.39 30.70 14.35
CA THR A 447 -3.71 32.11 14.14
C THR A 447 -3.21 32.98 15.28
N THR A 448 -2.47 34.05 14.94
CA THR A 448 -2.01 35.04 15.89
C THR A 448 -2.75 36.37 15.71
N TYR A 449 -3.36 36.90 16.78
CA TYR A 449 -4.12 38.15 16.76
C TYR A 449 -3.41 39.28 17.50
N ASN A 450 -3.44 40.48 16.92
CA ASN A 450 -3.03 41.70 17.59
C ASN A 450 -4.22 42.54 18.07
N ASP A 451 -4.46 42.46 19.38
CA ASP A 451 -5.56 43.07 20.11
C ASP A 451 -5.16 44.36 20.85
N THR A 452 -3.94 44.86 20.61
CA THR A 452 -3.35 46.01 21.31
C THR A 452 -3.97 47.36 20.91
N ASP A 453 -4.94 47.40 19.99
CA ASP A 453 -5.80 48.57 19.76
C ASP A 453 -6.72 48.86 20.97
N TYR A 454 -6.83 47.89 21.87
CA TYR A 454 -7.41 48.03 23.19
C TYR A 454 -6.36 47.76 24.27
N VAL A 455 -6.65 48.26 25.47
CA VAL A 455 -5.86 48.02 26.67
C VAL A 455 -6.76 47.36 27.70
N ALA A 456 -6.33 46.22 28.25
CA ALA A 456 -7.04 45.50 29.29
C ALA A 456 -6.89 46.26 30.62
N MET A 457 -8.00 46.48 31.30
CA MET A 457 -8.08 47.13 32.61
C MET A 457 -8.96 46.26 33.54
N PRO A 458 -8.94 46.46 34.87
CA PRO A 458 -9.62 45.56 35.81
C PRO A 458 -11.13 45.39 35.60
N LYS A 459 -11.78 46.36 34.92
CA LYS A 459 -13.23 46.39 34.67
C LYS A 459 -13.62 46.16 33.21
N GLY A 460 -12.66 45.83 32.35
CA GLY A 460 -12.90 45.60 30.93
C GLY A 460 -11.77 46.14 30.04
N CYS A 461 -12.00 46.12 28.74
CA CYS A 461 -11.04 46.60 27.75
C CYS A 461 -11.48 47.93 27.16
N TYR A 462 -10.53 48.85 27.01
CA TYR A 462 -10.82 50.21 26.60
C TYR A 462 -9.85 50.66 25.51
N LYS A 463 -10.33 51.50 24.59
CA LYS A 463 -9.46 52.19 23.64
C LYS A 463 -8.61 53.23 24.35
N ALA A 464 -7.43 53.53 23.78
CA ALA A 464 -6.51 54.51 24.33
C ALA A 464 -7.17 55.87 24.59
N GLU A 465 -8.03 56.34 23.70
CA GLU A 465 -8.70 57.64 23.81
C GLU A 465 -9.70 57.65 24.96
N ALA A 466 -10.40 56.54 25.19
CA ALA A 466 -11.36 56.41 26.28
C ALA A 466 -10.66 56.40 27.65
N ILE A 467 -9.46 55.80 27.73
CA ILE A 467 -8.64 55.82 28.95
C ILE A 467 -8.10 57.21 29.22
N ALA A 468 -7.56 57.89 28.20
CA ALA A 468 -7.04 59.25 28.34
C ALA A 468 -8.11 60.27 28.78
N ALA A 469 -9.36 60.08 28.36
CA ALA A 469 -10.49 60.94 28.68
C ALA A 469 -11.16 60.67 30.05
N ASN A 470 -10.78 59.61 30.77
CA ASN A 470 -11.42 59.21 32.02
C ASN A 470 -10.42 59.17 33.19
N ASP A 471 -10.62 60.01 34.20
CA ASP A 471 -9.72 60.09 35.36
C ASP A 471 -9.57 58.76 36.11
N ALA A 472 -10.64 57.97 36.26
CA ALA A 472 -10.60 56.72 36.98
C ALA A 472 -9.77 55.66 36.24
N LEU A 473 -9.91 55.58 34.92
CA LEU A 473 -9.12 54.66 34.08
C LEU A 473 -7.67 55.13 33.97
N TRP A 474 -7.45 56.43 33.76
CA TRP A 474 -6.11 57.03 33.68
C TRP A 474 -5.29 56.79 34.94
N ASN A 475 -5.90 56.95 36.11
CA ASN A 475 -5.23 56.76 37.40
C ASN A 475 -4.93 55.28 37.71
N LEU A 476 -5.52 54.34 36.99
CA LEU A 476 -5.23 52.90 37.07
C LEU A 476 -4.13 52.45 36.11
N LEU A 477 -3.75 53.26 35.10
CA LEU A 477 -2.68 52.89 34.17
C LEU A 477 -1.33 52.80 34.87
N ALA A 478 -0.50 51.85 34.48
CA ALA A 478 0.91 51.79 34.85
C ALA A 478 1.60 53.11 34.47
N PRO A 479 2.56 53.62 35.26
CA PRO A 479 3.27 54.85 34.96
C PRO A 479 3.90 54.88 33.55
N LEU A 480 4.44 53.75 33.08
CA LEU A 480 5.04 53.62 31.74
C LEU A 480 4.03 53.77 30.58
N CYS A 481 2.74 53.56 30.86
CA CYS A 481 1.65 53.69 29.91
C CYS A 481 1.07 55.11 29.85
N ARG A 482 1.49 56.01 30.73
CA ARG A 482 1.00 57.40 30.80
C ARG A 482 1.95 58.33 30.05
N ASP A 483 1.50 58.86 28.92
CA ASP A 483 2.19 59.94 28.21
C ASP A 483 1.45 61.26 28.45
N THR A 484 2.15 62.23 29.04
CA THR A 484 1.67 63.60 29.27
C THR A 484 2.48 64.64 28.50
N SER A 485 3.35 64.20 27.57
CA SER A 485 4.15 65.08 26.74
C SER A 485 3.26 66.04 25.94
N GLY A 486 3.70 67.30 25.84
CA GLY A 486 2.91 68.34 25.17
C GLY A 486 1.62 68.73 25.90
N GLY A 487 1.49 68.45 27.20
CA GLY A 487 0.39 68.93 28.04
C GLY A 487 -0.95 68.21 27.83
N THR A 488 -0.96 67.11 27.08
CA THR A 488 -2.16 66.32 26.79
C THR A 488 -1.99 64.90 27.31
N ARG A 489 -3.02 64.32 27.95
CA ARG A 489 -2.98 62.91 28.37
C ARG A 489 -3.15 62.00 27.15
N ARG A 490 -2.26 61.00 27.02
CA ARG A 490 -2.29 59.96 25.99
C ARG A 490 -1.83 58.64 26.58
N VAL A 491 -2.42 57.54 26.13
CA VAL A 491 -1.82 56.22 26.41
C VAL A 491 -0.57 56.11 25.55
N SER A 492 0.55 55.75 26.18
CA SER A 492 1.83 55.59 25.51
C SER A 492 1.75 54.59 24.35
N ALA A 493 2.52 54.84 23.29
CA ALA A 493 2.68 53.91 22.16
C ALA A 493 3.28 52.55 22.58
N TYR A 494 3.80 52.44 23.80
CA TYR A 494 4.23 51.18 24.41
C TYR A 494 3.07 50.33 24.92
N CYS A 495 1.90 50.92 25.19
CA CYS A 495 0.78 50.23 25.83
C CYS A 495 -0.49 50.21 24.98
N ALA A 496 -0.51 50.90 23.84
CA ALA A 496 -1.61 50.87 22.90
C ALA A 496 -1.09 50.96 21.47
N ASN A 497 -1.77 50.29 20.55
CA ASN A 497 -1.44 50.18 19.13
C ASN A 497 0.00 49.65 18.89
N VAL A 498 0.39 48.60 19.63
CA VAL A 498 1.73 48.00 19.57
C VAL A 498 1.80 46.96 18.45
N PRO A 499 2.64 47.13 17.41
CA PRO A 499 2.87 46.06 16.43
C PRO A 499 3.58 44.87 17.08
N LEU A 500 3.04 43.66 16.92
CA LEU A 500 3.57 42.47 17.58
C LEU A 500 4.71 41.83 16.79
N ASN A 501 5.83 41.63 17.46
CA ASN A 501 6.86 40.69 17.06
C ASN A 501 6.51 39.30 17.59
N VAL A 502 6.30 38.33 16.70
CA VAL A 502 5.92 36.96 17.06
C VAL A 502 6.79 35.98 16.29
N ARG A 503 7.24 34.92 16.97
CA ARG A 503 8.08 33.87 16.45
C ARG A 503 7.63 32.53 16.98
N TYR A 504 7.26 31.62 16.09
CA TYR A 504 7.08 30.21 16.41
C TYR A 504 8.35 29.47 16.02
N THR A 505 8.89 28.66 16.93
CA THR A 505 10.07 27.83 16.70
C THR A 505 9.77 26.40 17.10
N GLY A 506 9.96 25.43 16.20
CA GLY A 506 9.82 24.02 16.52
C GLY A 506 10.96 23.19 15.96
N GLY A 507 10.95 21.89 16.27
CA GLY A 507 12.05 20.98 15.93
C GLY A 507 13.24 21.06 16.90
N PRO A 508 14.32 20.31 16.60
CA PRO A 508 15.52 20.26 17.44
C PRO A 508 16.30 21.58 17.36
N ALA A 509 17.08 21.89 18.40
CA ALA A 509 17.81 23.15 18.49
C ALA A 509 18.85 23.34 17.38
N GLU A 510 19.36 22.23 16.83
CA GLU A 510 20.36 22.22 15.76
C GLU A 510 19.76 22.54 14.39
N GLN A 511 18.48 22.18 14.16
CA GLN A 511 17.77 22.40 12.90
C GLN A 511 16.32 22.84 13.16
N PRO A 512 16.12 24.03 13.76
CA PRO A 512 14.79 24.51 14.04
C PRO A 512 14.11 24.95 12.76
N TRP A 513 12.80 24.76 12.72
CA TRP A 513 11.97 25.55 11.82
C TRP A 513 11.39 26.75 12.54
N VAL A 514 11.19 27.83 11.78
CA VAL A 514 10.73 29.10 12.31
C VAL A 514 9.65 29.69 11.42
N VAL A 515 8.57 30.16 12.05
CA VAL A 515 7.57 31.05 11.44
C VAL A 515 7.64 32.39 12.18
N ALA A 516 8.07 33.45 11.48
CA ALA A 516 8.39 34.74 12.08
C ALA A 516 7.55 35.89 11.47
N MET A 517 6.91 36.65 12.35
CA MET A 517 6.19 37.89 12.09
C MET A 517 6.96 39.03 12.78
N GLU A 518 8.13 39.38 12.22
CA GLU A 518 9.09 40.27 12.86
C GLU A 518 9.54 41.39 11.91
N ARG A 519 10.22 42.41 12.47
CA ARG A 519 10.89 43.42 11.67
C ARG A 519 12.23 42.89 11.18
N GLY A 520 12.38 42.74 9.86
CA GLY A 520 13.60 42.29 9.21
C GLY A 520 14.26 43.39 8.37
N ALA A 521 15.38 43.04 7.73
CA ALA A 521 16.07 43.91 6.77
C ALA A 521 15.17 44.28 5.57
N ASP A 522 14.26 43.37 5.18
CA ASP A 522 13.37 43.52 4.03
C ASP A 522 12.06 44.26 4.34
N GLY A 523 11.86 44.71 5.58
CA GLY A 523 10.67 45.43 6.00
C GLY A 523 10.12 45.02 7.36
N ASP A 524 9.02 45.66 7.75
CA ASP A 524 8.31 45.38 9.00
C ASP A 524 7.18 44.37 8.76
N ARG A 525 7.37 43.11 9.19
CA ARG A 525 6.35 42.04 9.12
C ARG A 525 5.69 41.77 10.47
N ARG A 526 5.90 42.64 11.47
CA ARG A 526 5.18 42.57 12.74
C ARG A 526 3.69 42.66 12.49
N VAL A 527 2.90 41.90 13.26
CA VAL A 527 1.44 41.92 13.13
C VAL A 527 0.94 43.28 13.61
N PRO A 528 0.38 44.16 12.74
CA PRO A 528 -0.07 45.48 13.18
C PRO A 528 -1.33 45.38 14.06
N PRO A 529 -1.65 46.42 14.85
CA PRO A 529 -2.88 46.45 15.65
C PRO A 529 -4.10 46.17 14.78
N ARG A 530 -5.04 45.37 15.30
CA ARG A 530 -6.25 44.95 14.59
C ARG A 530 -5.91 44.18 13.29
N ARG A 531 -4.83 43.39 13.27
CA ARG A 531 -4.48 42.45 12.19
C ARG A 531 -4.15 41.09 12.80
N LEU A 532 -4.05 40.09 11.94
CA LEU A 532 -3.66 38.73 12.30
C LEU A 532 -2.58 38.21 11.36
N ALA A 533 -1.87 37.17 11.79
CA ALA A 533 -1.04 36.33 10.95
C ALA A 533 -1.49 34.87 11.10
N ARG A 534 -1.33 34.08 10.04
CA ARG A 534 -1.82 32.71 10.01
C ARG A 534 -0.91 31.80 9.18
N PHE A 535 -0.60 30.62 9.71
CA PHE A 535 0.12 29.59 8.98
C PHE A 535 -0.56 28.23 9.19
N ALA A 536 -0.25 27.29 8.31
CA ALA A 536 -0.76 25.92 8.35
C ALA A 536 0.39 24.92 8.43
N MET A 537 0.14 23.76 9.02
CA MET A 537 1.08 22.64 9.02
C MET A 537 0.40 21.30 8.75
N LEU A 538 1.20 20.36 8.24
CA LEU A 538 0.89 18.94 8.23
C LEU A 538 1.78 18.25 9.26
N ALA A 539 1.20 17.45 10.15
CA ALA A 539 1.88 16.82 11.27
C ALA A 539 1.50 15.33 11.42
N ASP A 540 2.17 14.64 12.34
CA ASP A 540 1.82 13.26 12.65
C ASP A 540 0.60 13.20 13.58
N THR A 541 -0.38 12.37 13.25
CA THR A 541 -1.59 12.20 14.09
C THR A 541 -1.32 11.43 15.38
N ALA A 542 -0.20 10.71 15.46
CA ALA A 542 0.16 9.91 16.63
C ALA A 542 1.13 10.62 17.59
N SER A 543 1.58 11.85 17.29
CA SER A 543 2.56 12.56 18.11
C SER A 543 2.26 14.06 18.16
N PRO A 544 2.28 14.68 19.35
CA PRO A 544 2.10 16.12 19.47
C PRO A 544 3.27 16.89 18.84
N VAL A 545 2.98 18.04 18.25
CA VAL A 545 3.96 19.01 17.77
C VAL A 545 4.33 19.93 18.92
N GLY A 546 5.59 19.87 19.35
CA GLY A 546 6.15 20.86 20.27
C GLY A 546 6.60 22.11 19.54
N MET A 547 6.13 23.28 19.96
CA MET A 547 6.65 24.56 19.48
C MET A 547 6.78 25.58 20.60
N LYS A 548 7.77 26.46 20.45
CA LYS A 548 8.00 27.61 21.31
C LYS A 548 7.44 28.85 20.65
N LEU A 549 6.57 29.53 21.36
CA LEU A 549 6.11 30.86 21.03
C LEU A 549 7.02 31.88 21.73
N GLY A 550 7.77 32.63 20.94
CA GLY A 550 8.54 33.80 21.36
C GLY A 550 7.87 35.08 20.87
N PHE A 551 7.85 36.10 21.72
CA PHE A 551 7.43 37.45 21.32
C PHE A 551 8.31 38.50 22.00
N ASN A 552 8.66 39.55 21.25
CA ASN A 552 9.56 40.61 21.72
C ASN A 552 8.96 42.00 21.44
N ASN A 553 8.16 42.51 22.40
CA ASN A 553 7.52 43.82 22.32
C ASN A 553 7.99 44.74 23.48
N PRO A 554 8.46 45.97 23.19
CA PRO A 554 8.87 46.91 24.25
C PRO A 554 7.68 47.59 24.96
N PRO A 555 7.73 47.78 26.30
CA PRO A 555 8.51 47.05 27.29
C PRO A 555 7.65 46.36 28.35
N LEU A 556 7.80 45.04 28.43
CA LEU A 556 7.70 44.30 29.69
C LEU A 556 8.95 44.69 30.54
N TYR A 557 8.79 45.55 31.56
CA TYR A 557 9.91 46.25 32.23
C TYR A 557 10.72 45.37 33.21
N LEU A 558 12.02 45.67 33.40
CA LEU A 558 12.76 45.40 34.65
C LEU A 558 13.50 46.67 35.12
N PRO A 559 13.69 46.86 36.44
CA PRO A 559 14.22 48.07 37.04
C PRO A 559 15.75 48.15 36.93
N ASP A 560 16.23 49.36 36.68
CA ASP A 560 17.60 49.87 36.94
C ASP A 560 18.79 49.13 36.30
N ASP A 561 19.11 49.46 35.04
CA ASP A 561 20.49 49.64 34.53
C ASP A 561 20.61 49.90 33.01
N GLY A 562 19.83 50.83 32.43
CA GLY A 562 20.24 51.59 31.23
C GLY A 562 20.64 50.85 29.93
N ALA A 563 20.53 49.52 29.86
CA ALA A 563 20.78 48.72 28.67
C ALA A 563 19.48 48.03 28.27
N LEU A 564 19.02 48.28 27.03
CA LEU A 564 17.87 47.61 26.44
C LEU A 564 18.16 46.11 26.30
N GLN A 565 17.81 45.32 27.31
CA GLN A 565 17.72 43.87 27.21
C GLN A 565 16.26 43.47 27.10
N PHE A 566 15.92 42.79 26.01
CA PHE A 566 14.57 42.31 25.74
C PHE A 566 14.40 40.91 26.36
N PRO A 567 13.49 40.69 27.33
CA PRO A 567 13.19 39.35 27.79
C PRO A 567 12.46 38.58 26.67
N ILE A 568 13.01 37.43 26.27
CA ILE A 568 12.31 36.44 25.46
C ILE A 568 11.41 35.67 26.42
N TYR A 569 10.09 35.81 26.27
CA TYR A 569 9.15 34.90 26.92
C TYR A 569 8.97 33.70 25.99
N GLU A 570 9.48 32.55 26.40
CA GLU A 570 9.19 31.28 25.74
C GLU A 570 7.96 30.66 26.41
N LEU A 571 6.82 30.64 25.71
CA LEU A 571 5.75 29.70 26.04
C LEU A 571 6.01 28.42 25.23
N GLU A 572 6.23 27.30 25.91
CA GLU A 572 6.14 25.98 25.29
C GLU A 572 4.66 25.65 25.09
N GLU A 573 4.17 25.78 23.85
CA GLU A 573 2.88 25.24 23.45
C GLU A 573 3.09 23.84 22.89
N ARG A 574 2.45 22.84 23.51
CA ARG A 574 2.33 21.50 22.94
C ARG A 574 1.02 21.44 22.20
N LEU A 575 1.08 21.49 20.86
CA LEU A 575 -0.09 21.22 20.04
C LEU A 575 -0.21 19.71 19.85
N ASP A 576 -1.38 19.17 20.16
CA ASP A 576 -1.66 17.75 19.97
C ASP A 576 -2.05 17.54 18.50
N GLY A 577 -1.18 16.88 17.72
CA GLY A 577 -1.40 16.59 16.29
C GLY A 577 -2.59 15.68 16.01
N SER A 578 -3.26 15.17 17.05
CA SER A 578 -4.47 14.34 16.97
C SER A 578 -5.78 15.12 17.14
N ARG A 579 -5.74 16.43 17.43
CA ARG A 579 -6.95 17.19 17.81
C ARG A 579 -7.58 17.95 16.66
N VAL A 580 -8.66 17.37 16.15
CA VAL A 580 -9.80 18.08 15.53
C VAL A 580 -10.57 18.94 16.57
N GLU A 581 -10.14 18.96 17.84
CA GLU A 581 -10.83 19.64 18.96
C GLU A 581 -10.09 20.87 19.50
N GLY A 582 -9.48 21.67 18.62
CA GLY A 582 -9.32 23.09 18.94
C GLY A 582 -10.72 23.72 19.04
N ILE A 583 -10.97 24.56 20.04
CA ILE A 583 -12.26 25.26 20.13
C ILE A 583 -12.34 26.21 18.93
N TYR A 584 -13.14 25.84 17.92
CA TYR A 584 -13.54 26.80 16.90
C TYR A 584 -14.25 27.95 17.59
N MET A 585 -13.64 29.13 17.56
CA MET A 585 -14.21 30.31 18.19
C MET A 585 -14.08 31.51 17.27
N PRO A 586 -15.15 32.30 17.09
CA PRO A 586 -15.01 33.61 16.49
C PRO A 586 -14.21 34.50 17.45
N VAL A 587 -12.96 34.82 17.12
CA VAL A 587 -12.17 35.80 17.86
C VAL A 587 -12.35 37.14 17.16
N ARG A 588 -13.13 38.02 17.80
CA ARG A 588 -13.49 39.34 17.27
C ARG A 588 -14.05 39.28 15.83
N GLY A 589 -14.97 38.37 15.56
CA GLY A 589 -15.63 38.26 14.24
C GLY A 589 -14.81 37.59 13.14
N VAL A 590 -13.62 37.07 13.45
CA VAL A 590 -12.81 36.23 12.56
C VAL A 590 -12.87 34.79 13.05
N ASN A 591 -13.10 33.85 12.13
CA ASN A 591 -13.10 32.42 12.47
C ASN A 591 -11.65 31.94 12.69
N ALA A 592 -11.44 31.23 13.80
CA ALA A 592 -10.12 30.77 14.20
C ALA A 592 -10.13 29.30 14.62
N TRP A 593 -9.06 28.61 14.22
CA TRP A 593 -8.60 27.37 14.82
C TRP A 593 -7.30 27.70 15.56
N GLU A 594 -7.12 27.15 16.76
CA GLU A 594 -5.94 27.35 17.63
C GLU A 594 -5.37 28.78 17.58
N SER A 595 -5.98 29.67 18.37
CA SER A 595 -5.68 31.11 18.33
C SER A 595 -4.90 31.60 19.55
N VAL A 596 -3.88 32.42 19.30
CA VAL A 596 -3.18 33.20 20.31
C VAL A 596 -3.47 34.67 20.10
N ALA A 597 -4.04 35.34 21.10
CA ALA A 597 -4.34 36.78 21.06
C ALA A 597 -3.48 37.54 22.07
N PHE A 598 -2.91 38.66 21.63
CA PHE A 598 -2.05 39.51 22.45
C PHE A 598 -2.69 40.86 22.71
N ILE A 599 -2.85 41.22 23.99
CA ILE A 599 -3.28 42.54 24.45
C ILE A 599 -2.31 43.07 25.51
N ILE A 600 -2.29 44.37 25.74
CA ILE A 600 -1.56 44.97 26.87
C ILE A 600 -2.50 45.11 28.07
N ASP A 601 -2.07 44.62 29.24
CA ASP A 601 -2.64 44.97 30.54
C ASP A 601 -2.17 46.36 30.93
N GLY A 602 -3.10 47.31 30.93
CA GLY A 602 -2.80 48.70 31.22
C GLY A 602 -2.39 48.96 32.66
N THR A 603 -2.66 48.05 33.61
CA THR A 603 -2.27 48.22 35.03
C THR A 603 -0.83 47.84 35.30
N THR A 604 -0.28 46.91 34.50
CA THR A 604 1.09 46.42 34.63
C THR A 604 2.00 46.90 33.50
N GLY A 605 1.43 47.26 32.34
CA GLY A 605 2.15 47.52 31.09
C GLY A 605 2.65 46.25 30.39
N ASN A 606 2.30 45.07 30.91
CA ASN A 606 2.72 43.79 30.36
C ASN A 606 1.71 43.26 29.34
N VAL A 607 2.13 42.28 28.54
CA VAL A 607 1.22 41.50 27.71
C VAL A 607 0.28 40.69 28.62
N GLY A 608 -1.03 40.87 28.45
CA GLY A 608 -2.09 40.17 29.17
C GLY A 608 -2.91 39.24 28.27
N SER A 609 -3.82 38.47 28.88
CA SER A 609 -4.76 37.58 28.19
C SER A 609 -5.95 38.32 27.58
N SER A 610 -6.61 37.69 26.60
CA SER A 610 -7.72 38.21 25.77
C SER A 610 -8.82 38.99 26.52
N CYS A 611 -9.41 39.99 25.85
CA CYS A 611 -10.57 40.75 26.33
C CYS A 611 -11.85 39.91 26.43
N PRO A 612 -12.43 39.68 27.62
CA PRO A 612 -13.63 38.85 27.76
C PRO A 612 -14.95 39.53 27.36
N GLN A 613 -14.96 40.85 27.17
CA GLN A 613 -16.19 41.63 27.00
C GLN A 613 -16.02 42.71 25.93
N GLN A 614 -16.24 42.33 24.68
CA GLN A 614 -17.01 43.10 23.71
C GLN A 614 -17.16 42.25 22.45
N ALA A 615 -18.38 41.76 22.25
CA ALA A 615 -18.88 41.55 20.91
C ALA A 615 -18.74 42.90 20.18
N ASP A 616 -17.74 42.91 19.30
CA ASP A 616 -17.98 43.19 17.89
C ASP A 616 -17.87 44.64 17.40
N ALA A 617 -16.66 44.98 16.95
CA ALA A 617 -16.40 46.09 16.02
C ALA A 617 -15.68 45.59 14.75
N LEU A 618 -15.68 44.27 14.51
CA LEU A 618 -14.90 43.59 13.47
C LEU A 618 -15.72 42.63 12.61
N MET A 619 -16.99 42.32 12.94
CA MET A 619 -17.89 41.52 12.09
C MET A 619 -18.09 42.09 10.69
N GLU A 620 -17.83 43.38 10.47
CA GLU A 620 -18.13 43.98 9.18
C GLU A 620 -17.04 43.76 8.12
N ASN A 621 -15.82 43.33 8.46
CA ASN A 621 -14.80 42.89 7.49
C ASN A 621 -13.70 42.04 8.14
N GLU A 622 -13.62 40.75 7.80
CA GLU A 622 -12.41 39.95 8.05
C GLU A 622 -11.20 40.61 7.37
N ARG A 623 -10.07 40.64 8.09
CA ARG A 623 -8.85 41.28 7.60
C ARG A 623 -7.90 40.21 7.07
N PRO A 624 -7.37 40.37 5.84
CA PRO A 624 -6.40 39.44 5.29
C PRO A 624 -5.21 39.26 6.25
N PRO A 625 -4.75 38.01 6.47
CA PRO A 625 -3.56 37.73 7.27
C PRO A 625 -2.35 38.50 6.72
N VAL A 626 -1.44 38.90 7.59
CA VAL A 626 -0.14 39.45 7.15
C VAL A 626 0.85 38.31 6.83
N PRO A 627 1.74 38.48 5.84
CA PRO A 627 2.76 37.49 5.51
C PRO A 627 3.72 37.17 6.64
N ALA A 628 4.05 35.89 6.76
CA ALA A 628 5.04 35.37 7.69
C ALA A 628 6.32 34.96 6.94
N ALA A 629 7.47 35.10 7.60
CA ALA A 629 8.72 34.52 7.10
C ALA A 629 8.86 33.10 7.62
N ILE A 630 8.90 32.12 6.72
CA ILE A 630 9.13 30.71 7.05
C ILE A 630 10.57 30.35 6.69
N THR A 631 11.31 29.80 7.66
CA THR A 631 12.68 29.31 7.46
C THR A 631 12.84 27.93 8.10
N GLY A 632 13.75 27.12 7.56
CA GLY A 632 13.93 25.73 8.01
C GLY A 632 12.93 24.74 7.38
N TRP A 633 11.98 25.23 6.57
CA TRP A 633 11.04 24.49 5.73
C TRP A 633 11.16 24.99 4.29
#